data_AF-A0A939WGG5-F1
#
_entry.id   AF-A0A939WGG5-F1
#
_cell.length_a   1.000
_cell.length_b   1.000
_cell.length_c   1.000
_cell.angle_alpha   90.00
_cell.angle_beta   90.00
_cell.angle_gamma   90.00
#
_symmetry.space_group_name_H-M   'P 1'
#
loop_
_entity.id
_entity.type
_entity.pdbx_description
1 polymer ?
#
loop_
_entity_poly.entity_id
_entity_poly.type
_entity_poly.pdbx_seq_one_letter_code
_entity_poly.pdbx_strand_id
1 'polypeptide(L)'
;MKTSKKNKIIIIISVVVLVLLVFCYFAYVTGLPAKVLPGAKIVHTVDGKEKTVDHVSIVEMNYYYSTTLSQYTSYGIIGANADLDAVYNPNNGQTYRQMLWENAANMAQTNYLLSEAIENSGFKPVAADKYVEDQIDSIRESTKYMNTLYGSNMTTDQYLQNMYGPGMTVQIIRKILYRQAMIDEFKAYAQQTTFLPNEAAIQAKFEENPSDYTYCRFQVYFVSANIPTDASDDEKKELLDKALETAKMITDDCTNAVEFQTKVKLVCPDDYRTRMLDGEDPTSKSGLTQEQLKSYSEEFAAMCFDPETKPNTGMAFIDKDNTGAYAMLFEETYIEDELTCAYRVLSLTDDVLGNISNSLEQKAPSHQKLHAEAEGYMSQVTSEDKFIELVKKYSMDSSTYLYGGYKSGVKESDFEGVVINEGEDPTLPEEDQKLIAWLFDPARKKGDMYIIDCVDSVKLYYFCDSMASYQDLIRMNLLSENFTAWYNATISDSSYSTIVNHGLIDFFT
;
A
#
# COMPACT_ATOMS: atom_id res chain seq x y z
N MET A 1 25.60 52.90 53.09
CA MET A 1 25.92 51.46 53.29
C MET A 1 26.90 50.99 52.21
N LYS A 2 28.16 50.71 52.55
CA LYS A 2 29.10 50.04 51.64
C LYS A 2 28.82 48.54 51.69
N THR A 3 28.19 47.99 50.65
CA THR A 3 28.04 46.54 50.51
C THR A 3 29.42 45.90 50.47
N SER A 4 29.72 45.05 51.45
CA SER A 4 30.96 44.26 51.54
C SER A 4 31.21 43.51 50.23
N LYS A 5 32.48 43.39 49.81
CA LYS A 5 32.89 42.67 48.58
C LYS A 5 32.30 41.25 48.53
N LYS A 6 32.11 40.61 49.69
CA LYS A 6 31.45 39.30 49.85
C LYS A 6 29.94 39.34 49.52
N ASN A 7 29.21 40.38 49.96
CA ASN A 7 27.78 40.52 49.65
C ASN A 7 27.54 40.81 48.17
N LYS A 8 28.45 41.54 47.50
CA LYS A 8 28.39 41.73 46.05
C LYS A 8 28.60 40.42 45.30
N ILE A 9 29.55 39.59 45.73
CA ILE A 9 29.79 38.26 45.13
C ILE A 9 28.60 37.33 45.33
N ILE A 10 28.01 37.31 46.53
CA ILE A 10 26.82 36.47 46.80
C ILE A 10 25.63 36.91 45.93
N ILE A 11 25.37 38.22 45.81
CA ILE A 11 24.29 38.72 44.94
C ILE A 11 24.54 38.35 43.47
N ILE A 12 25.78 38.48 42.98
CA ILE A 12 26.14 38.09 41.61
C ILE A 12 25.90 36.59 41.40
N ILE A 13 26.31 35.74 42.34
CA ILE A 13 26.08 34.29 42.27
C ILE A 13 24.58 33.98 42.27
N SER A 14 23.79 34.60 43.14
CA SER A 14 22.34 34.40 43.20
C SER A 14 21.64 34.83 41.91
N VAL A 15 22.04 35.95 41.31
CA VAL A 15 21.51 36.41 40.01
C VAL A 15 21.90 35.44 38.89
N VAL A 16 23.14 34.97 38.85
CA VAL A 16 23.59 33.98 37.86
C VAL A 16 22.82 32.67 38.00
N VAL A 17 22.63 32.16 39.22
CA VAL A 17 21.84 30.94 39.47
C VAL A 17 20.38 31.13 39.05
N LEU A 18 19.76 32.28 39.34
CA LEU A 18 18.39 32.55 38.93
C LEU A 18 18.25 32.64 37.41
N VAL A 19 19.18 33.31 36.73
CA VAL A 19 19.23 33.35 35.26
C VAL A 19 19.41 31.94 34.67
N LEU A 20 20.26 31.11 35.27
CA LEU A 20 20.44 29.72 34.86
C LEU A 20 19.17 28.89 35.08
N LEU A 21 18.47 29.05 36.21
CA LEU A 21 17.22 28.35 36.47
C LEU A 21 16.12 28.77 35.48
N VAL A 22 16.02 30.06 35.18
CA VAL A 22 15.08 30.57 34.16
C VAL A 22 15.45 30.01 32.78
N PHE A 23 16.73 30.00 32.42
CA PHE A 23 17.20 29.41 31.16
C PHE A 23 16.90 27.91 31.10
N CYS A 24 17.20 27.14 32.16
CA CYS A 24 16.90 25.71 32.23
C CYS A 24 15.40 25.44 32.15
N TYR A 25 14.57 26.27 32.80
CA TYR A 25 13.12 26.18 32.71
C TYR A 25 12.62 26.43 31.28
N PHE A 26 13.08 27.50 30.63
CA PHE A 26 12.72 27.77 29.24
C PHE A 26 13.25 26.71 28.27
N ALA A 27 14.46 26.21 28.47
CA ALA A 27 15.02 25.11 27.69
C ALA A 27 14.15 23.85 27.83
N TYR A 28 13.72 23.52 29.04
CA TYR A 28 12.83 22.38 29.30
C TYR A 28 11.45 22.57 28.64
N VAL A 29 10.78 23.70 28.87
CA VAL A 29 9.43 23.98 28.34
C VAL A 29 9.42 24.06 26.80
N THR A 30 10.50 24.54 26.17
CA THR A 30 10.61 24.59 24.70
C THR A 30 11.06 23.27 24.07
N GLY A 31 11.29 22.23 24.89
CA GLY A 31 11.81 20.93 24.47
C GLY A 31 13.21 20.99 23.88
N LEU A 32 14.00 22.04 24.16
CA LEU A 32 15.35 22.22 23.61
C LEU A 32 16.26 21.00 23.88
N PRO A 33 16.29 20.41 25.09
CA PRO A 33 17.04 19.18 25.31
C PRO A 33 16.57 18.03 24.41
N ALA A 34 15.27 17.82 24.24
CA ALA A 34 14.74 16.73 23.39
C ALA A 34 15.12 16.90 21.91
N LYS A 35 15.27 18.15 21.44
CA LYS A 35 15.70 18.47 20.07
C LYS A 35 17.17 18.15 19.80
N VAL A 36 18.03 18.23 20.82
CA VAL A 36 19.49 18.21 20.64
C VAL A 36 20.13 16.94 21.20
N LEU A 37 19.55 16.36 22.25
CA LEU A 37 20.07 15.15 22.85
C LEU A 37 19.72 13.91 22.01
N PRO A 38 20.64 12.95 21.87
CA PRO A 38 20.40 11.73 21.12
C PRO A 38 19.53 10.77 21.93
N GLY A 39 18.32 10.49 21.42
CA GLY A 39 17.49 9.39 21.89
C GLY A 39 18.02 8.04 21.39
N ALA A 40 18.62 8.01 20.20
CA ALA A 40 19.39 6.87 19.72
C ALA A 40 20.64 7.31 18.94
N LYS A 41 21.57 6.38 18.77
CA LYS A 41 22.74 6.52 17.89
C LYS A 41 22.74 5.40 16.88
N ILE A 42 23.09 5.72 15.64
CA ILE A 42 23.39 4.73 14.60
C ILE A 42 24.91 4.57 14.56
N VAL A 43 25.37 3.33 14.69
CA VAL A 43 26.78 2.98 14.78
C VAL A 43 27.15 2.08 13.61
N HIS A 44 28.26 2.37 12.96
CA HIS A 44 28.88 1.52 11.94
C HIS A 44 30.17 0.93 12.51
N THR A 45 30.31 -0.39 12.46
CA THR A 45 31.45 -1.15 12.95
C THR A 45 32.34 -1.57 11.79
N VAL A 46 33.54 -1.00 11.70
CA VAL A 46 34.56 -1.36 10.70
C VAL A 46 35.80 -1.86 11.43
N ASP A 47 36.29 -3.06 11.07
CA ASP A 47 37.46 -3.69 11.70
C ASP A 47 37.38 -3.75 13.25
N GLY A 48 36.17 -4.02 13.77
CA GLY A 48 35.91 -4.10 15.22
C GLY A 48 35.92 -2.75 15.95
N LYS A 49 35.95 -1.63 15.22
CA LYS A 49 35.84 -0.28 15.79
C LYS A 49 34.48 0.32 15.47
N GLU A 50 33.75 0.67 16.52
CA GLU A 50 32.49 1.37 16.44
C GLU A 50 32.69 2.86 16.15
N LYS A 51 31.99 3.36 15.13
CA LYS A 51 31.89 4.79 14.83
C LYS A 51 30.42 5.19 14.79
N THR A 52 30.02 6.19 15.57
CA THR A 52 28.71 6.80 15.41
C THR A 52 28.66 7.54 14.07
N VAL A 53 27.71 7.15 13.22
CA VAL A 53 27.49 7.73 11.90
C VAL A 53 26.32 8.70 11.88
N ASP A 54 25.36 8.54 12.81
CA ASP A 54 24.24 9.46 12.97
C ASP A 54 23.71 9.52 14.41
N HIS A 55 23.08 10.65 14.74
CA HIS A 55 22.45 10.93 16.02
C HIS A 55 20.95 11.20 15.83
N VAL A 56 20.12 10.25 16.27
CA VAL A 56 18.67 10.41 16.22
C VAL A 56 18.21 11.14 17.47
N SER A 57 17.70 12.37 17.31
CA SER A 57 17.22 13.19 18.43
C SER A 57 16.06 12.50 19.16
N ILE A 58 15.82 12.86 20.43
CA ILE A 58 14.68 12.33 21.19
C ILE A 58 13.36 12.68 20.50
N VAL A 59 13.22 13.91 19.99
CA VAL A 59 12.00 14.33 19.27
C VAL A 59 11.74 13.47 18.02
N GLU A 60 12.78 13.12 17.28
CA GLU A 60 12.65 12.22 16.13
C GLU A 60 12.34 10.78 16.56
N MET A 61 12.99 10.30 17.62
CA MET A 61 12.67 9.01 18.22
C MET A 61 11.19 8.95 18.63
N ASN A 62 10.63 10.00 19.24
CA ASN A 62 9.22 10.03 19.61
C ASN A 62 8.29 9.91 18.40
N TYR A 63 8.64 10.55 17.28
CA TYR A 63 7.88 10.40 16.03
C TYR A 63 7.86 8.94 15.57
N TYR A 64 9.02 8.29 15.53
CA TYR A 64 9.12 6.88 15.13
C TYR A 64 8.42 5.96 16.13
N TYR A 65 8.51 6.23 17.43
CA TYR A 65 7.80 5.48 18.46
C TYR A 65 6.28 5.58 18.30
N SER A 66 5.73 6.79 18.13
CA SER A 66 4.30 6.98 17.88
C SER A 66 3.85 6.25 16.61
N THR A 67 4.68 6.26 15.57
CA THR A 67 4.41 5.55 14.31
C THR A 67 4.37 4.04 14.53
N THR A 68 5.39 3.47 15.18
CA THR A 68 5.46 2.03 15.49
C THR A 68 4.30 1.59 16.39
N LEU A 69 3.99 2.36 17.44
CA LEU A 69 2.86 2.06 18.33
C LEU A 69 1.55 2.05 17.54
N SER A 70 1.31 3.05 16.70
CA SER A 70 0.11 3.13 15.88
C SER A 70 -0.02 1.94 14.92
N GLN A 71 1.07 1.53 14.27
CA GLN A 71 1.08 0.34 13.40
C GLN A 71 0.77 -0.94 14.18
N TYR A 72 1.41 -1.13 15.35
CA TYR A 72 1.24 -2.34 16.15
C TYR A 72 -0.16 -2.44 16.74
N THR A 73 -0.76 -1.31 17.11
CA THR A 73 -2.16 -1.26 17.52
C THR A 73 -3.11 -1.55 16.36
N SER A 74 -2.85 -1.01 15.18
CA SER A 74 -3.68 -1.28 13.99
C SER A 74 -3.64 -2.76 13.57
N TYR A 75 -2.51 -3.43 13.75
CA TYR A 75 -2.36 -4.85 13.45
C TYR A 75 -2.81 -5.76 14.61
N GLY A 76 -3.28 -5.20 15.72
CA GLY A 76 -3.71 -5.96 16.90
C GLY A 76 -2.57 -6.64 17.66
N ILE A 77 -1.31 -6.31 17.36
CA ILE A 77 -0.12 -6.82 18.07
C ILE A 77 -0.11 -6.27 19.50
N ILE A 78 -0.51 -5.02 19.68
CA ILE A 78 -0.65 -4.36 20.97
C ILE A 78 -2.09 -3.85 21.11
N GLY A 79 -2.80 -4.28 22.14
CA GLY A 79 -4.16 -3.76 22.41
C GLY A 79 -4.15 -2.26 22.64
N ALA A 80 -5.22 -1.55 22.25
CA ALA A 80 -5.30 -0.09 22.35
C ALA A 80 -5.09 0.47 23.78
N ASN A 81 -5.33 -0.34 24.80
CA ASN A 81 -5.12 0.00 26.22
C ASN A 81 -4.09 -0.91 26.91
N ALA A 82 -3.15 -1.48 26.14
CA ALA A 82 -2.12 -2.36 26.69
C ALA A 82 -1.23 -1.61 27.69
N ASP A 83 -0.86 -2.30 28.78
CA ASP A 83 0.18 -1.84 29.68
C ASP A 83 1.54 -1.99 29.00
N LEU A 84 2.11 -0.88 28.53
CA LEU A 84 3.39 -0.88 27.82
C LEU A 84 4.58 -1.22 28.73
N ASP A 85 4.41 -1.15 30.04
CA ASP A 85 5.45 -1.51 31.01
C ASP A 85 5.40 -3.00 31.40
N ALA A 86 4.40 -3.74 30.90
CA ALA A 86 4.37 -5.20 31.03
C ALA A 86 5.54 -5.85 30.27
N VAL A 87 6.03 -6.96 30.83
CA VAL A 87 7.10 -7.76 30.22
C VAL A 87 6.58 -8.41 28.95
N TYR A 88 7.19 -8.05 27.82
CA TYR A 88 6.97 -8.66 26.51
C TYR A 88 7.81 -9.93 26.35
N ASN A 89 9.10 -9.87 26.71
CA ASN A 89 10.01 -11.00 26.59
C ASN A 89 10.45 -11.50 27.98
N PRO A 90 9.98 -12.68 28.42
CA PRO A 90 10.29 -13.20 29.74
C PRO A 90 11.76 -13.64 29.90
N ASN A 91 12.50 -13.86 28.81
CA ASN A 91 13.88 -14.35 28.87
C ASN A 91 14.88 -13.27 29.28
N ASN A 92 14.63 -12.02 28.90
CA ASN A 92 15.50 -10.88 29.20
C ASN A 92 14.80 -9.76 29.99
N GLY A 93 13.50 -9.92 30.29
CA GLY A 93 12.71 -8.96 31.05
C GLY A 93 12.29 -7.71 30.26
N GLN A 94 12.47 -7.72 28.94
CA GLN A 94 12.17 -6.57 28.09
C GLN A 94 10.67 -6.25 28.10
N THR A 95 10.32 -4.98 28.27
CA THR A 95 8.92 -4.52 28.23
C THR A 95 8.44 -4.20 26.82
N TYR A 96 7.12 -4.10 26.61
CA TYR A 96 6.56 -3.62 25.34
C TYR A 96 7.08 -2.23 24.96
N ARG A 97 7.21 -1.32 25.94
CA ARG A 97 7.77 0.02 25.74
C ARG A 97 9.21 -0.04 25.21
N GLN A 98 10.04 -0.90 25.79
CA GLN A 98 11.43 -1.08 25.34
C GLN A 98 11.50 -1.65 23.93
N MET A 99 10.69 -2.68 23.63
CA MET A 99 10.57 -3.23 22.28
C MET A 99 10.15 -2.15 21.26
N LEU A 100 9.18 -1.29 21.60
CA LEU A 100 8.74 -0.20 20.73
C LEU A 100 9.86 0.82 20.48
N TRP A 101 10.66 1.17 21.49
CA TRP A 101 11.81 2.06 21.32
C TRP A 101 12.92 1.45 20.46
N GLU A 102 13.20 0.15 20.61
CA GLU A 102 14.14 -0.56 19.75
C GLU A 102 13.66 -0.59 18.30
N ASN A 103 12.38 -0.90 18.08
CA ASN A 103 11.79 -0.89 16.73
C ASN A 103 11.76 0.52 16.12
N ALA A 104 11.51 1.56 16.92
CA ALA A 104 11.62 2.94 16.49
C ALA A 104 13.05 3.30 16.08
N ALA A 105 14.06 2.84 16.81
CA ALA A 105 15.47 3.03 16.45
C ALA A 105 15.84 2.26 15.17
N ASN A 106 15.35 1.03 15.01
CA ASN A 106 15.54 0.24 13.79
C ASN A 106 14.90 0.92 12.56
N MET A 107 13.74 1.56 12.73
CA MET A 107 13.10 2.35 11.67
C MET A 107 13.94 3.60 11.32
N ALA A 108 14.50 4.29 12.33
CA ALA A 108 15.41 5.40 12.10
C ALA A 108 16.69 4.97 11.34
N GLN A 109 17.28 3.85 11.74
CA GLN A 109 18.43 3.25 11.06
C GLN A 109 18.10 2.88 9.61
N THR A 110 16.97 2.23 9.38
CA THR A 110 16.49 1.87 8.04
C THR A 110 16.41 3.11 7.14
N ASN A 111 15.77 4.18 7.61
CA ASN A 111 15.65 5.42 6.85
C ASN A 111 17.02 6.08 6.60
N TYR A 112 17.94 6.01 7.56
CA TYR A 112 19.30 6.50 7.38
C TYR A 112 20.05 5.73 6.28
N LEU A 113 20.06 4.40 6.34
CA LEU A 113 20.75 3.54 5.37
C LEU A 113 20.20 3.70 3.96
N LEU A 114 18.86 3.74 3.83
CA LEU A 114 18.22 3.98 2.54
C LEU A 114 18.55 5.38 2.02
N SER A 115 18.52 6.41 2.87
CA SER A 115 18.88 7.77 2.46
C SER A 115 20.33 7.84 1.98
N GLU A 116 21.28 7.22 2.71
CA GLU A 116 22.69 7.15 2.32
C GLU A 116 22.87 6.42 0.99
N ALA A 117 22.22 5.26 0.81
CA ALA A 117 22.27 4.51 -0.44
C ALA A 117 21.71 5.31 -1.63
N ILE A 118 20.59 6.02 -1.43
CA ILE A 118 19.97 6.86 -2.45
C ILE A 118 20.88 8.03 -2.82
N GLU A 119 21.44 8.73 -1.83
CA GLU A 119 22.38 9.84 -2.07
C GLU A 119 23.61 9.36 -2.85
N ASN A 120 24.13 8.18 -2.51
CA ASN A 120 25.26 7.55 -3.19
C ASN A 120 24.93 7.07 -4.62
N SER A 121 23.68 6.78 -4.92
CA SER A 121 23.24 6.42 -6.28
C SER A 121 23.27 7.61 -7.26
N GLY A 122 23.38 8.84 -6.74
CA GLY A 122 23.30 10.07 -7.53
C GLY A 122 21.88 10.54 -7.84
N PHE A 123 20.84 9.81 -7.38
CA PHE A 123 19.45 10.23 -7.48
C PHE A 123 19.23 11.59 -6.80
N LYS A 124 18.41 12.44 -7.44
CA LYS A 124 18.00 13.74 -6.92
C LYS A 124 16.48 13.81 -6.89
N PRO A 125 15.86 13.88 -5.70
CA PRO A 125 14.41 14.04 -5.63
C PRO A 125 14.00 15.39 -6.24
N VAL A 126 12.88 15.40 -6.95
CA VAL A 126 12.34 16.57 -7.64
C VAL A 126 10.99 16.97 -7.03
N ALA A 127 10.21 16.00 -6.54
CA ALA A 127 8.87 16.23 -5.98
C ALA A 127 8.84 16.19 -4.45
N ALA A 128 9.86 15.64 -3.78
CA ALA A 128 9.88 15.50 -2.33
C ALA A 128 9.58 16.80 -1.55
N ASP A 129 10.18 17.94 -1.94
CA ASP A 129 9.92 19.22 -1.26
C ASP A 129 8.45 19.65 -1.37
N LYS A 130 7.88 19.57 -2.58
CA LYS A 130 6.46 19.88 -2.81
C LYS A 130 5.57 18.92 -2.01
N TYR A 131 5.88 17.63 -2.03
CA TYR A 131 5.18 16.61 -1.26
C TYR A 131 5.12 16.95 0.21
N VAL A 132 6.26 17.29 0.79
CA VAL A 132 6.33 17.62 2.20
C VAL A 132 5.53 18.88 2.51
N GLU A 133 5.59 19.94 1.70
CA GLU A 133 4.78 21.14 1.96
C GLU A 133 3.27 20.86 1.88
N ASP A 134 2.80 20.05 0.93
CA ASP A 134 1.39 19.65 0.84
C ASP A 134 0.97 18.88 2.13
N GLN A 135 1.83 18.01 2.67
CA GLN A 135 1.59 17.33 3.96
C GLN A 135 1.59 18.31 5.15
N ILE A 136 2.51 19.28 5.17
CA ILE A 136 2.54 20.31 6.22
C ILE A 136 1.28 21.18 6.16
N ASP A 137 0.77 21.51 4.98
CA ASP A 137 -0.48 22.25 4.81
C ASP A 137 -1.67 21.46 5.33
N SER A 138 -1.74 20.15 5.07
CA SER A 138 -2.75 19.27 5.67
C SER A 138 -2.69 19.27 7.21
N ILE A 139 -1.50 19.27 7.81
CA ILE A 139 -1.33 19.38 9.27
C ILE A 139 -1.81 20.76 9.78
N ARG A 140 -1.55 21.84 9.03
CA ARG A 140 -2.03 23.19 9.37
C ARG A 140 -3.55 23.27 9.31
N GLU A 141 -4.17 22.67 8.30
CA GLU A 141 -5.63 22.57 8.17
C GLU A 141 -6.25 21.76 9.29
N SER A 142 -5.64 20.62 9.63
CA SER A 142 -6.05 19.78 10.77
C SER A 142 -5.97 20.56 12.09
N THR A 143 -4.93 21.39 12.26
CA THR A 143 -4.82 22.29 13.42
C THR A 143 -5.98 23.31 13.46
N LYS A 144 -6.30 23.94 12.33
CA LYS A 144 -7.42 24.90 12.22
C LYS A 144 -8.76 24.22 12.52
N TYR A 145 -8.98 23.03 11.99
CA TYR A 145 -10.18 22.24 12.23
C TYR A 145 -10.35 21.91 13.72
N MET A 146 -9.30 21.41 14.38
CA MET A 146 -9.31 21.11 15.81
C MET A 146 -9.55 22.37 16.67
N ASN A 147 -8.92 23.49 16.34
CA ASN A 147 -9.16 24.77 17.01
C ASN A 147 -10.63 25.20 16.90
N THR A 148 -11.23 25.03 15.72
CA THR A 148 -12.65 25.34 15.48
C THR A 148 -13.58 24.42 16.29
N LEU A 149 -13.31 23.12 16.27
CA LEU A 149 -14.14 22.11 16.93
C LEU A 149 -14.14 22.24 18.46
N TYR A 150 -12.97 22.53 19.06
CA TYR A 150 -12.81 22.57 20.52
C TYR A 150 -12.70 23.98 21.10
N GLY A 151 -12.85 25.03 20.28
CA GLY A 151 -12.70 26.42 20.71
C GLY A 151 -11.30 26.75 21.26
N SER A 152 -10.28 26.05 20.79
CA SER A 152 -8.88 26.25 21.19
C SER A 152 -8.15 27.16 20.21
N ASN A 153 -6.95 27.63 20.59
CA ASN A 153 -6.11 28.49 19.76
C ASN A 153 -4.67 27.98 19.76
N MET A 154 -4.51 26.70 19.43
CA MET A 154 -3.19 26.05 19.35
C MET A 154 -2.49 26.47 18.06
N THR A 155 -1.19 26.71 18.14
CA THR A 155 -0.32 26.78 16.97
C THR A 155 -0.08 25.38 16.40
N THR A 156 0.34 25.27 15.14
CA THR A 156 0.69 23.98 14.53
C THR A 156 1.82 23.27 15.28
N ASP A 157 2.80 24.02 15.79
CA ASP A 157 3.86 23.44 16.63
C ASP A 157 3.32 22.89 17.96
N GLN A 158 2.31 23.52 18.56
CA GLN A 158 1.66 23.00 19.77
C GLN A 158 0.85 21.73 19.46
N TYR A 159 0.14 21.73 18.33
CA TYR A 159 -0.58 20.54 17.86
C TYR A 159 0.36 19.35 17.66
N LEU A 160 1.51 19.56 16.99
CA LEU A 160 2.53 18.53 16.80
C LEU A 160 3.17 18.06 18.11
N GLN A 161 3.40 18.96 19.07
CA GLN A 161 3.93 18.58 20.38
C GLN A 161 2.95 17.74 21.18
N ASN A 162 1.64 17.96 21.03
CA ASN A 162 0.64 17.09 21.66
C ASN A 162 0.64 15.68 21.06
N MET A 163 1.05 15.53 19.80
CA MET A 163 1.09 14.25 19.09
C MET A 163 2.41 13.49 19.28
N TYR A 164 3.54 14.19 19.32
CA TYR A 164 4.89 13.60 19.30
C TYR A 164 5.77 14.01 20.48
N GLY A 165 5.21 14.74 21.45
CA GLY A 165 5.90 15.18 22.64
C GLY A 165 6.65 16.52 22.51
N PRO A 166 7.17 17.03 23.65
CA PRO A 166 7.77 18.36 23.72
C PRO A 166 8.92 18.57 22.75
N GLY A 167 8.93 19.74 22.10
CA GLY A 167 9.98 20.11 21.16
C GLY A 167 9.78 19.68 19.70
N MET A 168 8.74 18.91 19.37
CA MET A 168 8.35 18.74 17.97
C MET A 168 7.95 20.09 17.34
N THR A 169 8.35 20.33 16.09
CA THR A 169 8.01 21.56 15.36
C THR A 169 7.79 21.23 13.89
N VAL A 170 7.13 22.14 13.16
CA VAL A 170 6.97 22.07 11.71
C VAL A 170 8.31 21.89 10.99
N GLN A 171 9.40 22.50 11.50
CA GLN A 171 10.73 22.33 10.89
C GLN A 171 11.31 20.93 11.08
N ILE A 172 11.08 20.29 12.22
CA ILE A 172 11.59 18.94 12.49
C ILE A 172 10.78 17.92 11.71
N ILE A 173 9.45 17.99 11.78
CA ILE A 173 8.59 17.06 11.05
C ILE A 173 8.83 17.17 9.53
N ARG A 174 9.03 18.37 8.99
CA ARG A 174 9.42 18.58 7.58
C ARG A 174 10.67 17.77 7.19
N LYS A 175 11.72 17.78 8.02
CA LYS A 175 12.96 17.02 7.74
C LYS A 175 12.74 15.51 7.77
N ILE A 176 11.87 15.04 8.67
CA ILE A 176 11.52 13.63 8.76
C ILE A 176 10.73 13.20 7.51
N LEU A 177 9.68 13.95 7.17
CA LEU A 177 8.85 13.70 5.99
C LEU A 177 9.64 13.82 4.69
N TYR A 178 10.63 14.73 4.60
CA TYR A 178 11.48 14.85 3.42
C TYR A 178 12.31 13.58 3.15
N ARG A 179 12.89 12.97 4.19
CA ARG A 179 13.62 11.70 4.01
C ARG A 179 12.70 10.59 3.51
N GLN A 180 11.48 10.51 4.05
CA GLN A 180 10.48 9.54 3.60
C GLN A 180 10.08 9.79 2.14
N ALA A 181 9.71 11.04 1.81
CA ALA A 181 9.32 11.42 0.45
C ALA A 181 10.43 11.16 -0.57
N MET A 182 11.70 11.38 -0.21
CA MET A 182 12.84 11.02 -1.05
C MET A 182 12.95 9.52 -1.28
N ILE A 183 12.77 8.69 -0.24
CA ILE A 183 12.78 7.23 -0.34
C ILE A 183 11.62 6.76 -1.24
N ASP A 184 10.43 7.31 -1.07
CA ASP A 184 9.25 6.98 -1.87
C ASP A 184 9.43 7.40 -3.34
N GLU A 185 9.95 8.60 -3.59
CA GLU A 185 10.26 9.08 -4.94
C GLU A 185 11.35 8.22 -5.61
N PHE A 186 12.36 7.80 -4.86
CA PHE A 186 13.39 6.89 -5.36
C PHE A 186 12.81 5.51 -5.67
N LYS A 187 11.96 4.94 -4.79
CA LYS A 187 11.28 3.68 -5.04
C LYS A 187 10.50 3.74 -6.35
N ALA A 188 9.72 4.79 -6.54
CA ALA A 188 8.96 5.01 -7.77
C ALA A 188 9.89 5.09 -9.00
N TYR A 189 10.95 5.90 -8.92
CA TYR A 189 11.95 6.01 -9.98
C TYR A 189 12.58 4.65 -10.30
N ALA A 190 13.06 3.93 -9.30
CA ALA A 190 13.79 2.68 -9.47
C ALA A 190 12.91 1.57 -10.07
N GLN A 191 11.64 1.48 -9.66
CA GLN A 191 10.68 0.54 -10.25
C GLN A 191 10.34 0.88 -11.71
N GLN A 192 10.39 2.15 -12.08
CA GLN A 192 10.08 2.59 -13.45
C GLN A 192 11.31 2.63 -14.37
N THR A 193 12.53 2.45 -13.83
CA THR A 193 13.79 2.58 -14.60
C THR A 193 14.74 1.42 -14.30
N THR A 194 15.40 1.44 -13.14
CA THR A 194 16.47 0.52 -12.75
C THR A 194 16.04 -0.94 -12.69
N PHE A 195 14.83 -1.21 -12.17
CA PHE A 195 14.34 -2.55 -11.90
C PHE A 195 13.28 -3.03 -12.89
N LEU A 196 12.96 -2.22 -13.91
CA LEU A 196 11.94 -2.55 -14.91
C LEU A 196 12.38 -3.79 -15.71
N PRO A 197 11.65 -4.92 -15.61
CA PRO A 197 12.00 -6.13 -16.34
C PRO A 197 11.73 -5.94 -17.83
N ASN A 198 12.60 -6.49 -18.67
CA ASN A 198 12.36 -6.55 -20.10
C ASN A 198 11.45 -7.74 -20.46
N GLU A 199 10.96 -7.76 -21.71
CA GLU A 199 10.08 -8.83 -22.22
C GLU A 199 10.67 -10.23 -22.04
N ALA A 200 11.99 -10.39 -22.21
CA ALA A 200 12.65 -11.69 -22.06
C ALA A 200 12.62 -12.18 -20.59
N ALA A 201 12.78 -11.28 -19.62
CA ALA A 201 12.68 -11.63 -18.20
C ALA A 201 11.25 -12.01 -17.81
N ILE A 202 10.25 -11.31 -18.35
CA ILE A 202 8.82 -11.64 -18.16
C ILE A 202 8.53 -13.03 -18.73
N GLN A 203 8.96 -13.29 -19.96
CA GLN A 203 8.76 -14.59 -20.61
C GLN A 203 9.47 -15.72 -19.85
N ALA A 204 10.71 -15.50 -19.41
CA ALA A 204 11.46 -16.51 -18.66
C ALA A 204 10.78 -16.86 -17.32
N LYS A 205 10.24 -15.86 -16.61
CA LYS A 205 9.50 -16.09 -15.35
C LYS A 205 8.21 -16.87 -15.58
N PHE A 206 7.50 -16.61 -16.68
CA PHE A 206 6.33 -17.41 -17.07
C PHE A 206 6.72 -18.86 -17.36
N GLU A 207 7.77 -19.09 -18.15
CA GLU A 207 8.23 -20.43 -18.52
C GLU A 207 8.75 -21.26 -17.34
N GLU A 208 9.26 -20.60 -16.29
CA GLU A 208 9.72 -21.28 -15.07
C GLU A 208 8.56 -21.97 -14.34
N ASN A 209 7.42 -21.29 -14.18
CA ASN A 209 6.23 -21.81 -13.49
C ASN A 209 4.92 -21.32 -14.14
N PRO A 210 4.50 -21.89 -15.30
CA PRO A 210 3.30 -21.42 -16.01
C PRO A 210 2.00 -21.52 -15.19
N SER A 211 1.92 -22.50 -14.28
CA SER A 211 0.78 -22.76 -13.40
C SER A 211 0.49 -21.63 -12.40
N ASP A 212 1.48 -20.77 -12.12
CA ASP A 212 1.31 -19.62 -11.22
C ASP A 212 0.52 -18.48 -11.88
N TYR A 213 0.48 -18.48 -13.22
CA TYR A 213 -0.16 -17.45 -14.05
C TYR A 213 -1.28 -18.03 -14.93
N THR A 214 -1.59 -19.31 -14.75
CA THR A 214 -2.67 -20.02 -15.44
C THR A 214 -3.77 -20.32 -14.43
N TYR A 215 -5.01 -20.04 -14.82
CA TYR A 215 -6.20 -20.22 -13.99
C TYR A 215 -7.02 -21.39 -14.49
N CYS A 216 -7.79 -22.00 -13.58
CA CYS A 216 -8.71 -23.08 -13.89
C CYS A 216 -10.15 -22.58 -13.81
N ARG A 217 -10.97 -22.94 -14.81
CA ARG A 217 -12.44 -22.89 -14.75
C ARG A 217 -12.98 -24.30 -14.55
N PHE A 218 -13.91 -24.44 -13.63
CA PHE A 218 -14.50 -25.72 -13.26
C PHE A 218 -15.89 -25.55 -12.65
N GLN A 219 -16.66 -26.64 -12.62
CA GLN A 219 -17.89 -26.74 -11.83
C GLN A 219 -17.59 -27.44 -10.51
N VAL A 220 -18.25 -27.02 -9.43
CA VAL A 220 -18.12 -27.63 -8.11
C VAL A 220 -19.46 -27.67 -7.37
N TYR A 221 -19.67 -28.77 -6.65
CA TYR A 221 -20.73 -28.87 -5.66
C TYR A 221 -20.23 -29.67 -4.45
N PHE A 222 -20.54 -29.19 -3.25
CA PHE A 222 -20.21 -29.86 -2.00
C PHE A 222 -21.43 -30.61 -1.45
N VAL A 223 -21.31 -31.92 -1.28
CA VAL A 223 -22.30 -32.79 -0.66
C VAL A 223 -21.96 -32.94 0.82
N SER A 224 -22.74 -32.30 1.69
CA SER A 224 -22.63 -32.47 3.14
C SER A 224 -22.93 -33.92 3.56
N ALA A 225 -22.08 -34.51 4.40
CA ALA A 225 -22.35 -35.81 5.02
C ALA A 225 -23.38 -35.72 6.17
N ASN A 226 -23.71 -34.50 6.63
CA ASN A 226 -24.68 -34.24 7.72
C ASN A 226 -24.40 -35.07 8.99
N ILE A 227 -23.12 -35.12 9.39
CA ILE A 227 -22.65 -35.91 10.53
C ILE A 227 -23.20 -35.36 11.85
N PRO A 228 -23.99 -36.14 12.63
CA PRO A 228 -24.41 -35.76 13.98
C PRO A 228 -23.22 -35.61 14.93
N THR A 229 -23.34 -34.72 15.93
CA THR A 229 -22.27 -34.46 16.91
C THR A 229 -21.91 -35.67 17.76
N ASP A 230 -22.84 -36.60 17.94
CA ASP A 230 -22.73 -37.82 18.74
C ASP A 230 -22.51 -39.09 17.90
N ALA A 231 -22.30 -38.95 16.59
CA ALA A 231 -22.07 -40.08 15.69
C ALA A 231 -20.80 -40.86 16.06
N SER A 232 -20.90 -42.19 16.02
CA SER A 232 -19.77 -43.11 16.11
C SER A 232 -18.87 -43.04 14.87
N ASP A 233 -17.65 -43.56 14.97
CA ASP A 233 -16.70 -43.53 13.84
C ASP A 233 -17.18 -44.36 12.65
N ASP A 234 -17.90 -45.46 12.89
CA ASP A 234 -18.51 -46.27 11.83
C ASP A 234 -19.66 -45.52 11.13
N GLU A 235 -20.50 -44.81 11.89
CA GLU A 235 -21.58 -43.97 11.32
C GLU A 235 -21.03 -42.80 10.51
N LYS A 236 -19.97 -42.14 10.99
CA LYS A 236 -19.28 -41.07 10.25
C LYS A 236 -18.79 -41.58 8.90
N LYS A 237 -18.15 -42.75 8.90
CA LYS A 237 -17.64 -43.37 7.68
C LYS A 237 -18.76 -43.69 6.70
N GLU A 238 -19.86 -44.29 7.16
CA GLU A 238 -21.01 -44.60 6.29
C GLU A 238 -21.63 -43.33 5.69
N LEU A 239 -21.75 -42.25 6.48
CA LEU A 239 -22.26 -40.96 6.00
C LEU A 239 -21.34 -40.30 4.97
N LEU A 240 -20.02 -40.39 5.17
CA LEU A 240 -19.03 -39.91 4.21
C LEU A 240 -19.04 -40.73 2.92
N ASP A 241 -19.14 -42.06 3.01
CA ASP A 241 -19.25 -42.95 1.84
C ASP A 241 -20.52 -42.60 1.02
N LYS A 242 -21.66 -42.34 1.67
CA LYS A 242 -22.90 -41.86 1.00
C LYS A 242 -22.74 -40.50 0.34
N ALA A 243 -22.06 -39.56 1.01
CA ALA A 243 -21.76 -38.25 0.42
C ALA A 243 -20.88 -38.40 -0.83
N LEU A 244 -19.86 -39.26 -0.77
CA LEU A 244 -18.98 -39.57 -1.89
C LEU A 244 -19.72 -40.26 -3.05
N GLU A 245 -20.59 -41.23 -2.77
CA GLU A 245 -21.43 -41.84 -3.80
C GLU A 245 -22.32 -40.81 -4.48
N THR A 246 -22.89 -39.88 -3.71
CA THR A 246 -23.69 -38.78 -4.25
C THR A 246 -22.85 -37.85 -5.11
N ALA A 247 -21.65 -37.49 -4.66
CA ALA A 247 -20.72 -36.68 -5.44
C ALA A 247 -20.32 -37.37 -6.76
N LYS A 248 -20.05 -38.69 -6.73
CA LYS A 248 -19.78 -39.49 -7.93
C LYS A 248 -20.95 -39.48 -8.90
N MET A 249 -22.18 -39.64 -8.43
CA MET A 249 -23.37 -39.54 -9.29
C MET A 249 -23.46 -38.21 -10.05
N ILE A 250 -22.98 -37.12 -9.44
CA ILE A 250 -22.94 -35.80 -10.09
C ILE A 250 -21.89 -35.76 -11.19
N THR A 251 -20.72 -36.37 -11.01
CA THR A 251 -19.59 -36.32 -11.97
C THR A 251 -19.61 -37.41 -13.04
N ASP A 252 -20.13 -38.59 -12.72
CA ASP A 252 -20.09 -39.78 -13.59
C ASP A 252 -20.78 -39.49 -14.92
N ASP A 253 -20.16 -39.80 -16.06
CA ASP A 253 -20.71 -39.56 -17.40
C ASP A 253 -21.11 -38.10 -17.72
N CYS A 254 -20.66 -37.11 -16.94
CA CYS A 254 -20.87 -35.71 -17.30
C CYS A 254 -19.97 -35.31 -18.46
N THR A 255 -20.57 -34.70 -19.49
CA THR A 255 -19.86 -34.27 -20.70
C THR A 255 -19.80 -32.76 -20.85
N ASN A 256 -20.48 -32.01 -19.98
CA ASN A 256 -20.54 -30.55 -20.00
C ASN A 256 -21.08 -29.99 -18.66
N ALA A 257 -20.92 -28.68 -18.46
CA ALA A 257 -21.41 -27.96 -17.29
C ALA A 257 -22.94 -28.05 -17.08
N VAL A 258 -23.72 -28.08 -18.15
CA VAL A 258 -25.20 -28.13 -18.07
C VAL A 258 -25.67 -29.47 -17.48
N GLU A 259 -25.03 -30.57 -17.86
CA GLU A 259 -25.29 -31.90 -17.29
C GLU A 259 -24.91 -31.96 -15.81
N PHE A 260 -23.75 -31.40 -15.44
CA PHE A 260 -23.34 -31.27 -14.05
C PHE A 260 -24.38 -30.51 -13.23
N GLN A 261 -24.79 -29.33 -13.69
CA GLN A 261 -25.84 -28.53 -13.05
C GLN A 261 -27.17 -29.27 -12.95
N THR A 262 -27.56 -30.03 -13.98
CA THR A 262 -28.79 -30.83 -13.97
C THR A 262 -28.74 -31.88 -12.86
N LYS A 263 -27.60 -32.52 -12.64
CA LYS A 263 -27.41 -33.51 -11.59
C LYS A 263 -27.30 -32.89 -10.20
N VAL A 264 -26.61 -31.76 -10.08
CA VAL A 264 -26.62 -30.96 -8.84
C VAL A 264 -28.05 -30.59 -8.46
N LYS A 265 -28.85 -30.12 -9.42
CA LYS A 265 -30.28 -29.85 -9.21
C LYS A 265 -30.99 -31.08 -8.66
N LEU A 266 -30.66 -32.32 -8.98
CA LEU A 266 -31.38 -33.47 -8.42
C LEU A 266 -31.13 -33.69 -6.92
N VAL A 267 -30.00 -33.24 -6.39
CA VAL A 267 -29.55 -33.57 -5.03
C VAL A 267 -29.41 -32.36 -4.09
N CYS A 268 -29.41 -31.14 -4.64
CA CYS A 268 -29.22 -29.93 -3.84
C CYS A 268 -30.48 -29.54 -3.04
N PRO A 269 -30.30 -28.81 -1.92
CA PRO A 269 -31.39 -28.17 -1.18
C PRO A 269 -32.25 -27.23 -2.04
N ASP A 270 -33.47 -26.96 -1.58
CA ASP A 270 -34.47 -26.18 -2.33
C ASP A 270 -34.08 -24.72 -2.57
N ASP A 271 -33.40 -24.09 -1.62
CA ASP A 271 -32.89 -22.72 -1.75
C ASP A 271 -31.79 -22.62 -2.82
N TYR A 272 -30.83 -23.56 -2.81
CA TYR A 272 -29.80 -23.66 -3.84
C TYR A 272 -30.41 -23.93 -5.22
N ARG A 273 -31.39 -24.84 -5.28
CA ARG A 273 -32.14 -25.17 -6.49
C ARG A 273 -32.88 -23.97 -7.05
N THR A 274 -33.52 -23.17 -6.18
CA THR A 274 -34.27 -21.97 -6.58
C THR A 274 -33.36 -20.96 -7.25
N ARG A 275 -32.19 -20.66 -6.65
CA ARG A 275 -31.18 -19.77 -7.28
C ARG A 275 -30.78 -20.22 -8.68
N MET A 276 -30.57 -21.53 -8.86
CA MET A 276 -30.25 -22.11 -10.18
C MET A 276 -31.42 -22.05 -11.19
N LEU A 277 -32.67 -21.94 -10.72
CA LEU A 277 -33.85 -21.75 -11.58
C LEU A 277 -34.06 -20.28 -11.93
N ASP A 278 -33.63 -19.37 -11.04
CA ASP A 278 -33.66 -17.92 -11.25
C ASP A 278 -32.52 -17.42 -12.17
N GLY A 279 -31.69 -18.34 -12.67
CA GLY A 279 -30.64 -18.06 -13.67
C GLY A 279 -29.23 -17.90 -13.11
N GLU A 280 -29.03 -18.08 -11.79
CA GLU A 280 -27.68 -18.12 -11.22
C GLU A 280 -26.95 -19.43 -11.56
N ASP A 281 -25.63 -19.35 -11.72
CA ASP A 281 -24.74 -20.52 -11.77
C ASP A 281 -23.83 -20.55 -10.53
N PRO A 282 -24.34 -21.03 -9.38
CA PRO A 282 -23.54 -21.14 -8.15
C PRO A 282 -22.52 -22.28 -8.19
N THR A 283 -22.54 -23.12 -9.23
CA THR A 283 -21.61 -24.25 -9.41
C THR A 283 -20.34 -23.85 -10.16
N SER A 284 -20.41 -22.86 -11.05
CA SER A 284 -19.24 -22.38 -11.78
C SER A 284 -18.27 -21.63 -10.86
N LYS A 285 -16.99 -21.98 -10.97
CA LYS A 285 -15.86 -21.30 -10.33
C LYS A 285 -14.74 -21.12 -11.34
N SER A 286 -14.02 -20.02 -11.21
CA SER A 286 -12.84 -19.70 -12.02
C SER A 286 -11.85 -18.85 -11.22
N GLY A 287 -10.70 -18.54 -11.82
CA GLY A 287 -9.71 -17.64 -11.23
C GLY A 287 -8.83 -18.26 -10.15
N LEU A 288 -8.79 -19.61 -10.04
CA LEU A 288 -7.88 -20.30 -9.14
C LEU A 288 -6.65 -20.83 -9.89
N THR A 289 -5.46 -20.53 -9.38
CA THR A 289 -4.20 -21.16 -9.83
C THR A 289 -4.08 -22.59 -9.31
N GLN A 290 -3.08 -23.34 -9.80
CA GLN A 290 -2.86 -24.71 -9.34
C GLN A 290 -2.64 -24.77 -7.83
N GLU A 291 -1.82 -23.87 -7.27
CA GLU A 291 -1.53 -23.83 -5.84
C GLU A 291 -2.79 -23.54 -5.00
N GLN A 292 -3.64 -22.61 -5.45
CA GLN A 292 -4.89 -22.30 -4.76
C GLN A 292 -5.88 -23.48 -4.82
N LEU A 293 -5.92 -24.20 -5.94
CA LEU A 293 -6.82 -25.33 -6.14
C LEU A 293 -6.47 -26.54 -5.23
N LYS A 294 -5.19 -26.68 -4.80
CA LYS A 294 -4.78 -27.69 -3.82
C LYS A 294 -5.50 -27.57 -2.47
N SER A 295 -6.05 -26.39 -2.16
CA SER A 295 -6.88 -26.21 -0.96
C SER A 295 -8.15 -27.08 -0.96
N TYR A 296 -8.64 -27.47 -2.14
CA TYR A 296 -9.68 -28.47 -2.33
C TYR A 296 -9.10 -29.88 -2.38
N SER A 297 -8.18 -30.13 -3.32
CA SER A 297 -7.54 -31.43 -3.51
C SER A 297 -6.27 -31.30 -4.36
N GLU A 298 -5.17 -31.90 -3.89
CA GLU A 298 -3.93 -32.00 -4.65
C GLU A 298 -4.11 -32.79 -5.96
N GLU A 299 -4.91 -33.87 -5.92
CA GLU A 299 -5.17 -34.72 -7.09
C GLU A 299 -6.00 -33.99 -8.14
N PHE A 300 -7.03 -33.24 -7.72
CA PHE A 300 -7.83 -32.45 -8.64
C PHE A 300 -7.02 -31.30 -9.26
N ALA A 301 -6.17 -30.65 -8.47
CA ALA A 301 -5.27 -29.61 -8.96
C ALA A 301 -4.23 -30.15 -9.95
N ALA A 302 -3.65 -31.32 -9.69
CA ALA A 302 -2.74 -31.97 -10.63
C ALA A 302 -3.45 -32.33 -11.93
N MET A 303 -4.68 -32.88 -11.84
CA MET A 303 -5.49 -33.22 -13.00
C MET A 303 -5.82 -32.01 -13.87
N CYS A 304 -6.33 -30.91 -13.32
CA CYS A 304 -6.72 -29.73 -14.10
C CYS A 304 -5.56 -29.10 -14.88
N PHE A 305 -4.33 -29.20 -14.36
CA PHE A 305 -3.14 -28.59 -14.97
C PHE A 305 -2.26 -29.59 -15.73
N ASP A 306 -2.69 -30.85 -15.84
CA ASP A 306 -2.09 -31.81 -16.76
C ASP A 306 -2.56 -31.50 -18.20
N PRO A 307 -1.66 -31.22 -19.16
CA PRO A 307 -2.02 -30.90 -20.54
C PRO A 307 -2.76 -32.03 -21.27
N GLU A 308 -2.69 -33.27 -20.79
CA GLU A 308 -3.41 -34.41 -21.36
C GLU A 308 -4.84 -34.55 -20.83
N THR A 309 -5.22 -33.82 -19.78
CA THR A 309 -6.56 -33.84 -19.21
C THR A 309 -7.54 -33.20 -20.18
N LYS A 310 -8.63 -33.91 -20.48
CA LYS A 310 -9.68 -33.40 -21.36
C LYS A 310 -10.67 -32.54 -20.58
N PRO A 311 -11.22 -31.48 -21.21
CA PRO A 311 -12.40 -30.80 -20.69
C PRO A 311 -13.50 -31.78 -20.30
N ASN A 312 -14.24 -31.43 -19.25
CA ASN A 312 -15.31 -32.21 -18.64
C ASN A 312 -14.83 -33.50 -17.96
N THR A 313 -13.58 -33.54 -17.52
CA THR A 313 -13.11 -34.63 -16.64
C THR A 313 -13.62 -34.38 -15.22
N GLY A 314 -14.47 -35.28 -14.75
CA GLY A 314 -15.07 -35.23 -13.41
C GLY A 314 -14.23 -35.95 -12.35
N MET A 315 -14.22 -35.42 -11.14
CA MET A 315 -13.61 -36.05 -9.96
C MET A 315 -14.50 -35.86 -8.73
N ALA A 316 -14.66 -36.91 -7.95
CA ALA A 316 -15.33 -36.87 -6.66
C ALA A 316 -14.41 -37.37 -5.55
N PHE A 317 -14.31 -36.63 -4.45
CA PHE A 317 -13.42 -36.94 -3.34
C PHE A 317 -13.97 -36.42 -2.01
N ILE A 318 -13.53 -37.02 -0.90
CA ILE A 318 -13.89 -36.58 0.46
C ILE A 318 -13.15 -35.28 0.78
N ASP A 319 -13.86 -34.33 1.38
CA ASP A 319 -13.28 -33.08 1.87
C ASP A 319 -12.24 -33.32 2.98
N LYS A 320 -11.20 -32.48 3.02
CA LYS A 320 -10.07 -32.60 3.96
C LYS A 320 -10.50 -32.62 5.43
N ASP A 321 -11.60 -31.94 5.76
CA ASP A 321 -12.11 -31.83 7.13
C ASP A 321 -13.10 -32.97 7.46
N ASN A 322 -13.29 -33.93 6.55
CA ASN A 322 -14.20 -35.07 6.68
C ASN A 322 -15.64 -34.65 7.00
N THR A 323 -16.09 -33.54 6.39
CA THR A 323 -17.45 -33.00 6.59
C THR A 323 -18.42 -33.39 5.47
N GLY A 324 -17.90 -33.91 4.37
CA GLY A 324 -18.67 -34.26 3.18
C GLY A 324 -17.77 -34.62 2.01
N ALA A 325 -18.30 -34.52 0.79
CA ALA A 325 -17.57 -34.83 -0.44
C ALA A 325 -17.76 -33.74 -1.49
N TYR A 326 -16.72 -33.46 -2.25
CA TYR A 326 -16.81 -32.60 -3.43
C TYR A 326 -17.12 -33.42 -4.68
N ALA A 327 -18.01 -32.90 -5.52
CA ALA A 327 -18.12 -33.23 -6.93
C ALA A 327 -17.52 -32.06 -7.72
N MET A 328 -16.53 -32.32 -8.58
CA MET A 328 -15.89 -31.29 -9.38
C MET A 328 -15.77 -31.73 -10.84
N LEU A 329 -15.97 -30.80 -11.77
CA LEU A 329 -15.84 -31.02 -13.20
C LEU A 329 -14.89 -29.99 -13.78
N PHE A 330 -13.73 -30.43 -14.25
CA PHE A 330 -12.77 -29.56 -14.95
C PHE A 330 -13.37 -29.09 -16.28
N GLU A 331 -13.28 -27.80 -16.59
CA GLU A 331 -13.70 -27.26 -17.89
C GLU A 331 -12.49 -26.90 -18.75
N GLU A 332 -11.68 -25.97 -18.29
CA GLU A 332 -10.49 -25.50 -19.02
C GLU A 332 -9.47 -24.86 -18.08
N THR A 333 -8.22 -24.82 -18.52
CA THR A 333 -7.23 -23.86 -18.02
C THR A 333 -7.10 -22.72 -19.02
N TYR A 334 -6.91 -21.51 -18.50
CA TYR A 334 -6.80 -20.30 -19.30
C TYR A 334 -5.79 -19.33 -18.68
N ILE A 335 -5.27 -18.43 -19.50
CA ILE A 335 -4.44 -17.31 -19.06
C ILE A 335 -5.29 -16.06 -19.23
N GLU A 336 -5.18 -15.11 -18.30
CA GLU A 336 -5.81 -13.80 -18.46
C GLU A 336 -4.99 -12.96 -19.42
N ASP A 337 -5.42 -12.91 -20.68
CA ASP A 337 -4.75 -12.21 -21.77
C ASP A 337 -5.40 -10.86 -22.14
N GLU A 338 -6.33 -10.38 -21.31
CA GLU A 338 -6.95 -9.08 -21.45
C GLU A 338 -5.90 -7.97 -21.57
N LEU A 339 -6.09 -7.04 -22.50
CA LEU A 339 -5.16 -5.94 -22.70
C LEU A 339 -5.19 -5.01 -21.48
N THR A 340 -4.01 -4.73 -20.94
CA THR A 340 -3.78 -3.70 -19.93
C THR A 340 -2.97 -2.57 -20.54
N CYS A 341 -3.23 -1.35 -20.11
CA CYS A 341 -2.50 -0.16 -20.52
C CYS A 341 -1.76 0.47 -19.35
N ALA A 342 -0.60 1.06 -19.63
CA ALA A 342 0.06 1.98 -18.72
C ALA A 342 0.16 3.38 -19.33
N TYR A 343 -0.07 4.39 -18.50
CA TYR A 343 -0.01 5.80 -18.90
C TYR A 343 0.49 6.67 -17.76
N ARG A 344 0.82 7.91 -18.10
CA ARG A 344 1.06 8.98 -17.13
C ARG A 344 0.01 10.06 -17.28
N VAL A 345 -0.32 10.72 -16.18
CA VAL A 345 -1.27 11.84 -16.18
C VAL A 345 -0.71 13.05 -15.43
N LEU A 346 -0.82 14.22 -16.06
CA LEU A 346 -0.68 15.52 -15.44
C LEU A 346 -2.08 16.08 -15.22
N SER A 347 -2.48 16.28 -13.96
CA SER A 347 -3.76 16.87 -13.60
C SER A 347 -3.60 18.35 -13.22
N LEU A 348 -4.27 19.22 -13.97
CA LEU A 348 -4.32 20.66 -13.73
C LEU A 348 -5.70 21.05 -13.20
N THR A 349 -5.75 21.80 -12.11
CA THR A 349 -6.98 22.36 -11.55
C THR A 349 -6.70 23.72 -10.91
N ASP A 350 -7.75 24.50 -10.68
CA ASP A 350 -7.70 25.75 -9.92
C ASP A 350 -8.94 25.87 -9.01
N ASP A 351 -8.95 26.88 -8.12
CA ASP A 351 -10.04 27.07 -7.15
C ASP A 351 -11.42 27.23 -7.78
N VAL A 352 -11.49 27.67 -9.05
CA VAL A 352 -12.77 27.83 -9.75
C VAL A 352 -13.21 26.50 -10.33
N LEU A 353 -12.29 25.77 -10.97
CA LEU A 353 -12.57 24.51 -11.64
C LEU A 353 -12.84 23.37 -10.65
N GLY A 354 -12.04 23.27 -9.58
CA GLY A 354 -12.19 22.27 -8.52
C GLY A 354 -13.39 22.50 -7.59
N ASN A 355 -14.02 23.68 -7.63
CA ASN A 355 -15.16 23.97 -6.77
C ASN A 355 -16.45 23.37 -7.34
N ILE A 356 -16.97 22.36 -6.65
CA ILE A 356 -18.22 21.65 -6.99
C ILE A 356 -19.46 22.54 -7.01
N SER A 357 -19.42 23.70 -6.33
CA SER A 357 -20.55 24.64 -6.29
C SER A 357 -20.62 25.56 -7.51
N ASN A 358 -19.55 25.63 -8.31
CA ASN A 358 -19.53 26.46 -9.51
C ASN A 358 -20.25 25.77 -10.68
N SER A 359 -21.05 26.52 -11.42
CA SER A 359 -21.70 26.04 -12.64
C SER A 359 -20.71 25.82 -13.77
N LEU A 360 -21.10 25.04 -14.78
CA LEU A 360 -20.27 24.81 -15.98
C LEU A 360 -19.89 26.12 -16.69
N GLU A 361 -20.78 27.11 -16.74
CA GLU A 361 -20.50 28.42 -17.32
C GLU A 361 -19.44 29.20 -16.53
N GLN A 362 -19.44 29.08 -15.20
CA GLN A 362 -18.43 29.70 -14.33
C GLN A 362 -17.07 29.02 -14.47
N LYS A 363 -17.06 27.70 -14.72
CA LYS A 363 -15.84 26.91 -14.92
C LYS A 363 -15.20 27.08 -16.30
N ALA A 364 -15.98 27.46 -17.31
CA ALA A 364 -15.52 27.54 -18.71
C ALA A 364 -14.24 28.39 -18.94
N PRO A 365 -14.05 29.57 -18.33
CA PRO A 365 -12.81 30.33 -18.48
C PRO A 365 -11.58 29.64 -17.88
N SER A 366 -11.75 28.97 -16.73
CA SER A 366 -10.68 28.20 -16.09
C SER A 366 -10.31 26.97 -16.92
N HIS A 367 -11.31 26.27 -17.47
CA HIS A 367 -11.09 25.21 -18.46
C HIS A 367 -10.25 25.69 -19.64
N GLN A 368 -10.66 26.77 -20.31
CA GLN A 368 -9.95 27.29 -21.48
C GLN A 368 -8.49 27.66 -21.15
N LYS A 369 -8.27 28.29 -20.00
CA LYS A 369 -6.93 28.65 -19.52
C LYS A 369 -6.07 27.40 -19.28
N LEU A 370 -6.57 26.45 -18.51
CA LEU A 370 -5.81 25.25 -18.13
C LEU A 370 -5.60 24.31 -19.32
N HIS A 371 -6.53 24.26 -20.28
CA HIS A 371 -6.36 23.56 -21.54
C HIS A 371 -5.21 24.14 -22.37
N ALA A 372 -5.18 25.47 -22.56
CA ALA A 372 -4.08 26.12 -23.26
C ALA A 372 -2.72 25.93 -22.55
N GLU A 373 -2.74 25.86 -21.22
CA GLU A 373 -1.56 25.52 -20.43
C GLU A 373 -1.11 24.07 -20.66
N ALA A 374 -2.04 23.11 -20.69
CA ALA A 374 -1.77 21.71 -21.02
C ALA A 374 -1.21 21.56 -22.45
N GLU A 375 -1.73 22.27 -23.46
CA GLU A 375 -1.17 22.30 -24.81
C GLU A 375 0.27 22.85 -24.81
N GLY A 376 0.50 23.92 -24.05
CA GLY A 376 1.82 24.49 -23.85
C GLY A 376 2.81 23.49 -23.24
N TYR A 377 2.38 22.71 -22.25
CA TYR A 377 3.17 21.62 -21.66
C TYR A 377 3.39 20.47 -22.64
N MET A 378 2.35 20.01 -23.33
CA MET A 378 2.43 18.95 -24.34
C MET A 378 3.48 19.27 -25.41
N SER A 379 3.56 20.54 -25.85
CA SER A 379 4.55 20.97 -26.86
C SER A 379 6.01 20.92 -26.38
N GLN A 380 6.25 20.86 -25.07
CA GLN A 380 7.58 20.78 -24.45
C GLN A 380 8.02 19.34 -24.19
N VAL A 381 7.11 18.36 -24.32
CA VAL A 381 7.40 16.95 -24.03
C VAL A 381 8.17 16.34 -25.20
N THR A 382 9.45 16.09 -24.98
CA THR A 382 10.34 15.40 -25.96
C THR A 382 10.71 13.99 -25.53
N SER A 383 10.38 13.61 -24.30
CA SER A 383 10.65 12.31 -23.70
C SER A 383 9.71 12.07 -22.52
N GLU A 384 9.62 10.82 -22.08
CA GLU A 384 8.88 10.44 -20.88
C GLU A 384 9.44 11.13 -19.62
N ASP A 385 10.76 11.23 -19.48
CA ASP A 385 11.41 11.97 -18.39
C ASP A 385 10.94 13.42 -18.33
N LYS A 386 10.78 14.06 -19.51
CA LYS A 386 10.29 15.43 -19.56
C LYS A 386 8.83 15.53 -19.10
N PHE A 387 8.01 14.53 -19.43
CA PHE A 387 6.65 14.44 -18.93
C PHE A 387 6.61 14.28 -17.40
N ILE A 388 7.46 13.40 -16.85
CA ILE A 388 7.59 13.19 -15.40
C ILE A 388 7.97 14.49 -14.69
N GLU A 389 8.92 15.26 -15.24
CA GLU A 389 9.27 16.58 -14.69
C GLU A 389 8.06 17.53 -14.63
N LEU A 390 7.23 17.54 -15.68
CA LEU A 390 6.03 18.38 -15.73
C LEU A 390 5.00 17.93 -14.69
N VAL A 391 4.78 16.62 -14.53
CA VAL A 391 3.89 16.07 -13.50
C VAL A 391 4.37 16.47 -12.11
N LYS A 392 5.65 16.23 -11.80
CA LYS A 392 6.25 16.55 -10.49
C LYS A 392 6.17 18.03 -10.15
N LYS A 393 6.21 18.90 -11.16
CA LYS A 393 6.21 20.36 -10.99
C LYS A 393 4.82 20.98 -10.95
N TYR A 394 3.89 20.49 -11.78
CA TYR A 394 2.63 21.17 -12.06
C TYR A 394 1.39 20.38 -11.69
N SER A 395 1.50 19.07 -11.43
CA SER A 395 0.33 18.29 -11.03
C SER A 395 -0.16 18.71 -9.65
N MET A 396 -1.48 18.86 -9.54
CA MET A 396 -2.15 19.09 -8.25
C MET A 396 -2.58 17.78 -7.58
N ASP A 397 -2.40 16.64 -8.25
CA ASP A 397 -2.69 15.33 -7.67
C ASP A 397 -1.53 14.83 -6.80
N SER A 398 -1.66 15.07 -5.49
CA SER A 398 -0.67 14.65 -4.48
C SER A 398 -0.55 13.15 -4.30
N SER A 399 -1.52 12.37 -4.79
CA SER A 399 -1.46 10.91 -4.70
C SER A 399 -0.52 10.30 -5.74
N THR A 400 -0.25 10.99 -6.86
CA THR A 400 0.47 10.40 -7.99
C THR A 400 1.72 11.17 -8.43
N TYR A 401 1.92 12.42 -8.03
CA TYR A 401 3.05 13.19 -8.58
C TYR A 401 4.43 12.68 -8.15
N LEU A 402 4.59 12.07 -6.96
CA LEU A 402 5.87 11.43 -6.58
C LEU A 402 6.22 10.31 -7.57
N TYR A 403 5.21 9.64 -8.10
CA TYR A 403 5.29 8.55 -9.05
C TYR A 403 5.36 9.02 -10.52
N GLY A 404 5.43 10.33 -10.75
CA GLY A 404 5.42 10.91 -12.09
C GLY A 404 4.11 10.67 -12.84
N GLY A 405 3.00 10.56 -12.10
CA GLY A 405 1.65 10.38 -12.66
C GLY A 405 1.40 9.00 -13.24
N TYR A 406 2.30 8.05 -12.98
CA TYR A 406 2.27 6.72 -13.57
C TYR A 406 1.10 5.88 -13.05
N LYS A 407 0.38 5.27 -13.97
CA LYS A 407 -0.65 4.25 -13.72
C LYS A 407 -0.39 3.09 -14.69
N SER A 408 -0.46 1.86 -14.20
CA SER A 408 -0.25 0.63 -14.97
C SER A 408 -1.28 -0.42 -14.62
N GLY A 409 -1.39 -1.46 -15.45
CA GLY A 409 -2.35 -2.54 -15.25
C GLY A 409 -3.80 -2.12 -15.48
N VAL A 410 -4.05 -0.99 -16.14
CA VAL A 410 -5.40 -0.45 -16.33
C VAL A 410 -6.12 -1.24 -17.42
N LYS A 411 -7.26 -1.82 -17.06
CA LYS A 411 -8.18 -2.56 -17.93
C LYS A 411 -9.37 -1.71 -18.35
N GLU A 412 -10.03 -2.09 -19.43
CA GLU A 412 -11.28 -1.43 -19.84
C GLU A 412 -12.37 -1.65 -18.78
N SER A 413 -12.38 -2.83 -18.14
CA SER A 413 -13.30 -3.17 -17.05
C SER A 413 -13.12 -2.35 -15.77
N ASP A 414 -12.00 -1.65 -15.60
CA ASP A 414 -11.74 -0.84 -14.39
C ASP A 414 -12.56 0.46 -14.37
N PHE A 415 -13.17 0.81 -15.50
CA PHE A 415 -14.03 1.97 -15.62
C PHE A 415 -15.49 1.56 -15.34
N GLU A 416 -16.03 2.03 -14.22
CA GLU A 416 -17.40 1.73 -13.81
C GLU A 416 -18.36 2.87 -14.15
N GLY A 417 -19.55 2.51 -14.65
CA GLY A 417 -20.62 3.48 -14.89
C GLY A 417 -21.17 4.05 -13.59
N VAL A 418 -21.67 5.29 -13.64
CA VAL A 418 -22.32 5.94 -12.51
C VAL A 418 -23.84 5.94 -12.75
N VAL A 419 -24.60 5.57 -11.73
CA VAL A 419 -26.07 5.71 -11.73
C VAL A 419 -26.41 7.15 -11.39
N ILE A 420 -26.87 7.91 -12.38
CA ILE A 420 -27.17 9.34 -12.21
C ILE A 420 -28.57 9.54 -11.63
N ASN A 421 -29.53 8.66 -11.97
CA ASN A 421 -30.88 8.66 -11.44
C ASN A 421 -31.33 7.26 -11.00
N GLU A 422 -32.16 7.21 -9.96
CA GLU A 422 -32.72 5.95 -9.43
C GLU A 422 -33.54 5.22 -10.51
N GLY A 423 -33.13 3.99 -10.84
CA GLY A 423 -33.78 3.16 -11.87
C GLY A 423 -33.19 3.27 -13.28
N GLU A 424 -32.10 4.03 -13.48
CA GLU A 424 -31.35 4.06 -14.73
C GLU A 424 -30.13 3.13 -14.70
N ASP A 425 -29.75 2.62 -15.87
CA ASP A 425 -28.53 1.84 -16.03
C ASP A 425 -27.29 2.74 -15.80
N PRO A 426 -26.23 2.23 -15.15
CA PRO A 426 -25.00 2.98 -14.96
C PRO A 426 -24.43 3.46 -16.30
N THR A 427 -24.11 4.75 -16.39
CA THR A 427 -23.50 5.33 -17.61
C THR A 427 -22.07 5.77 -17.31
N LEU A 428 -21.13 5.40 -18.17
CA LEU A 428 -19.74 5.85 -18.06
C LEU A 428 -19.65 7.37 -18.26
N PRO A 429 -18.90 8.10 -17.41
CA PRO A 429 -18.60 9.50 -17.63
C PRO A 429 -17.97 9.75 -19.02
N GLU A 430 -18.23 10.92 -19.63
CA GLU A 430 -17.76 11.23 -20.99
C GLU A 430 -16.23 11.24 -21.07
N GLU A 431 -15.57 11.73 -20.01
CA GLU A 431 -14.11 11.70 -19.87
C GLU A 431 -13.54 10.28 -19.86
N ASP A 432 -14.22 9.32 -19.22
CA ASP A 432 -13.79 7.93 -19.15
C ASP A 432 -14.00 7.25 -20.50
N GLN A 433 -15.12 7.51 -21.19
CA GLN A 433 -15.34 7.03 -22.56
C GLN A 433 -14.23 7.52 -23.51
N LYS A 434 -13.86 8.81 -23.43
CA LYS A 434 -12.76 9.39 -24.23
C LYS A 434 -11.42 8.76 -23.89
N LEU A 435 -11.16 8.52 -22.60
CA LEU A 435 -9.91 7.94 -22.15
C LEU A 435 -9.79 6.47 -22.60
N ILE A 436 -10.84 5.67 -22.44
CA ILE A 436 -10.89 4.28 -22.89
C ILE A 436 -10.65 4.22 -24.40
N ALA A 437 -11.40 4.99 -25.18
CA ALA A 437 -11.28 5.01 -26.63
C ALA A 437 -9.87 5.40 -27.09
N TRP A 438 -9.18 6.27 -26.34
CA TRP A 438 -7.81 6.66 -26.64
C TRP A 438 -6.77 5.62 -26.17
N LEU A 439 -6.87 5.11 -24.94
CA LEU A 439 -5.91 4.17 -24.34
C LEU A 439 -5.86 2.84 -25.09
N PHE A 440 -7.03 2.29 -25.43
CA PHE A 440 -7.17 0.95 -26.02
C PHE A 440 -7.21 0.97 -27.55
N ASP A 441 -6.93 2.11 -28.18
CA ASP A 441 -6.75 2.19 -29.63
C ASP A 441 -5.50 1.39 -30.05
N PRO A 442 -5.61 0.36 -30.91
CA PRO A 442 -4.47 -0.46 -31.33
C PRO A 442 -3.35 0.31 -32.03
N ALA A 443 -3.60 1.54 -32.47
CA ALA A 443 -2.60 2.42 -33.06
C ALA A 443 -1.73 3.15 -32.02
N ARG A 444 -2.06 3.09 -30.72
CA ARG A 444 -1.31 3.78 -29.66
C ARG A 444 0.15 3.36 -29.63
N LYS A 445 1.02 4.34 -29.42
CA LYS A 445 2.46 4.14 -29.25
C LYS A 445 2.97 4.95 -28.07
N LYS A 446 4.05 4.45 -27.46
CA LYS A 446 4.76 5.16 -26.39
C LYS A 446 5.04 6.60 -26.81
N GLY A 447 4.62 7.56 -26.00
CA GLY A 447 4.77 8.99 -26.29
C GLY A 447 3.57 9.67 -26.92
N ASP A 448 2.55 8.92 -27.33
CA ASP A 448 1.28 9.53 -27.70
C ASP A 448 0.71 10.30 -26.50
N MET A 449 0.15 11.48 -26.76
CA MET A 449 -0.41 12.34 -25.73
C MET A 449 -1.82 12.78 -26.09
N TYR A 450 -2.66 13.00 -25.08
CA TYR A 450 -4.04 13.40 -25.25
C TYR A 450 -4.51 14.27 -24.08
N ILE A 451 -5.27 15.32 -24.38
CA ILE A 451 -5.83 16.23 -23.37
C ILE A 451 -7.32 15.92 -23.25
N ILE A 452 -7.78 15.73 -22.01
CA ILE A 452 -9.20 15.57 -21.67
C ILE A 452 -9.59 16.66 -20.69
N ASP A 453 -10.64 17.41 -21.03
CA ASP A 453 -11.29 18.33 -20.12
C ASP A 453 -12.29 17.55 -19.25
N CYS A 454 -12.00 17.44 -17.95
CA CYS A 454 -12.84 16.78 -16.94
C CYS A 454 -13.63 17.82 -16.14
N VAL A 455 -14.71 17.42 -15.47
CA VAL A 455 -15.61 18.37 -14.75
C VAL A 455 -14.90 19.28 -13.72
N ASP A 456 -13.80 18.81 -13.15
CA ASP A 456 -13.05 19.47 -12.06
C ASP A 456 -11.56 19.70 -12.37
N SER A 457 -11.11 19.34 -13.58
CA SER A 457 -9.69 19.34 -13.94
C SER A 457 -9.48 19.30 -15.45
N VAL A 458 -8.29 19.66 -15.90
CA VAL A 458 -7.79 19.36 -17.24
C VAL A 458 -6.67 18.35 -17.10
N LYS A 459 -6.77 17.22 -17.79
CA LYS A 459 -5.82 16.12 -17.71
C LYS A 459 -5.08 15.95 -19.02
N LEU A 460 -3.74 16.04 -18.96
CA LEU A 460 -2.86 15.67 -20.06
C LEU A 460 -2.35 14.25 -19.80
N TYR A 461 -2.60 13.34 -20.73
CA TYR A 461 -2.19 11.95 -20.68
C TYR A 461 -0.98 11.70 -21.58
N TYR A 462 -0.14 10.74 -21.19
CA TYR A 462 1.00 10.23 -21.97
C TYR A 462 0.96 8.71 -21.96
N PHE A 463 0.86 8.09 -23.13
CA PHE A 463 0.81 6.64 -23.28
C PHE A 463 2.20 6.04 -23.06
N CYS A 464 2.31 5.03 -22.18
CA CYS A 464 3.58 4.38 -21.86
C CYS A 464 3.74 3.08 -22.63
N ASP A 465 2.89 2.10 -22.37
CA ASP A 465 2.86 0.80 -23.05
C ASP A 465 1.53 0.08 -22.82
N SER A 466 1.39 -1.11 -23.42
CA SER A 466 0.27 -2.01 -23.21
C SER A 466 0.75 -3.46 -23.32
N MET A 467 0.16 -4.38 -22.55
CA MET A 467 0.44 -5.81 -22.62
C MET A 467 -0.73 -6.63 -22.08
N ALA A 468 -0.69 -7.94 -22.28
CA ALA A 468 -1.65 -8.84 -21.68
C ALA A 468 -1.57 -8.82 -20.14
N SER A 469 -2.70 -8.96 -19.44
CA SER A 469 -2.77 -8.85 -17.97
C SER A 469 -1.86 -9.81 -17.23
N TYR A 470 -1.68 -11.05 -17.72
CA TYR A 470 -0.74 -11.99 -17.10
C TYR A 470 0.71 -11.50 -17.17
N GLN A 471 1.10 -10.81 -18.26
CA GLN A 471 2.43 -10.23 -18.41
C GLN A 471 2.64 -9.05 -17.46
N ASP A 472 1.62 -8.23 -17.26
CA ASP A 472 1.65 -7.12 -16.29
C ASP A 472 1.76 -7.65 -14.85
N LEU A 473 1.00 -8.71 -14.50
CA LEU A 473 1.13 -9.38 -13.20
C LEU A 473 2.56 -9.90 -12.95
N ILE A 474 3.16 -10.57 -13.93
CA ILE A 474 4.55 -11.02 -13.86
C ILE A 474 5.50 -9.83 -13.68
N ARG A 475 5.32 -8.77 -14.47
CA ARG A 475 6.11 -7.54 -14.36
C ARG A 475 6.02 -6.95 -12.96
N MET A 476 4.83 -6.83 -12.38
CA MET A 476 4.63 -6.30 -11.03
C MET A 476 5.29 -7.17 -9.96
N ASN A 477 5.21 -8.50 -10.09
CA ASN A 477 5.90 -9.42 -9.20
C ASN A 477 7.43 -9.26 -9.28
N LEU A 478 8.01 -9.22 -10.48
CA LEU A 478 9.44 -9.00 -10.69
C LEU A 478 9.90 -7.64 -10.16
N LEU A 479 9.11 -6.58 -10.36
CA LEU A 479 9.39 -5.25 -9.80
C LEU A 479 9.43 -5.27 -8.27
N SER A 480 8.48 -5.97 -7.65
CA SER A 480 8.42 -6.15 -6.20
C SER A 480 9.61 -6.97 -5.68
N GLU A 481 9.93 -8.09 -6.32
CA GLU A 481 11.07 -8.97 -6.00
C GLU A 481 12.40 -8.20 -6.09
N ASN A 482 12.64 -7.49 -7.21
CA ASN A 482 13.87 -6.74 -7.45
C ASN A 482 14.05 -5.59 -6.46
N PHE A 483 13.00 -4.81 -6.20
CA PHE A 483 13.06 -3.72 -5.22
C PHE A 483 13.26 -4.27 -3.80
N THR A 484 12.57 -5.35 -3.43
CA THR A 484 12.72 -6.00 -2.12
C THR A 484 14.12 -6.55 -1.93
N ALA A 485 14.73 -7.14 -2.96
CA ALA A 485 16.10 -7.61 -2.92
C ALA A 485 17.08 -6.45 -2.67
N TRP A 486 16.94 -5.33 -3.38
CA TRP A 486 17.76 -4.13 -3.15
C TRP A 486 17.55 -3.55 -1.74
N TYR A 487 16.29 -3.42 -1.31
CA TYR A 487 15.92 -2.91 0.00
C TYR A 487 16.57 -3.76 1.11
N ASN A 488 16.36 -5.08 1.06
CA ASN A 488 16.93 -6.00 2.05
C ASN A 488 18.45 -5.99 2.05
N ALA A 489 19.09 -5.97 0.87
CA ALA A 489 20.54 -5.85 0.77
C ALA A 489 21.06 -4.55 1.40
N THR A 490 20.29 -3.46 1.32
CA THR A 490 20.65 -2.17 1.91
C THR A 490 20.51 -2.16 3.44
N ILE A 491 19.44 -2.77 3.98
CA ILE A 491 19.14 -2.67 5.42
C ILE A 491 19.71 -3.83 6.26
N SER A 492 20.12 -4.94 5.64
CA SER A 492 20.64 -6.13 6.34
C SER A 492 22.14 -6.06 6.66
N ASP A 493 22.78 -4.90 6.44
CA ASP A 493 24.19 -4.70 6.74
C ASP A 493 24.44 -4.77 8.27
N SER A 494 24.83 -5.96 8.73
CA SER A 494 25.15 -6.26 10.13
C SER A 494 26.29 -5.44 10.73
N SER A 495 27.04 -4.68 9.91
CA SER A 495 28.02 -3.72 10.42
C SER A 495 27.36 -2.50 11.06
N TYR A 496 26.08 -2.26 10.78
CA TYR A 496 25.30 -1.20 11.41
C TYR A 496 24.47 -1.70 12.60
N SER A 497 24.44 -0.93 13.68
CA SER A 497 23.59 -1.19 14.84
C SER A 497 23.05 0.10 15.45
N THR A 498 22.07 -0.02 16.34
CA THR A 498 21.50 1.12 17.08
C THR A 498 21.75 1.01 18.57
N ILE A 499 22.06 2.13 19.21
CA ILE A 499 22.16 2.25 20.67
C ILE A 499 21.08 3.22 21.15
N VAL A 500 20.05 2.69 21.82
CA VAL A 500 18.95 3.48 22.40
C VAL A 500 19.37 4.02 23.77
N ASN A 501 19.06 5.30 24.02
CA ASN A 501 19.33 5.95 25.29
C ASN A 501 18.04 6.06 26.13
N HIS A 502 17.62 4.92 26.70
CA HIS A 502 16.40 4.83 27.52
C HIS A 502 16.36 5.86 28.65
N GLY A 503 17.47 6.09 29.35
CA GLY A 503 17.50 7.05 30.45
C GLY A 503 17.23 8.50 30.05
N LEU A 504 17.59 8.90 28.82
CA LEU A 504 17.22 10.22 28.30
C LEU A 504 15.80 10.22 27.76
N ILE A 505 15.39 9.17 27.05
CA ILE A 505 14.04 9.06 26.50
C ILE A 505 13.01 9.12 27.61
N ASP A 506 13.11 8.27 28.65
CA ASP A 506 12.17 8.21 29.77
C ASP A 506 12.06 9.52 30.56
N PHE A 507 13.04 10.42 30.43
CA PHE A 507 13.00 11.74 31.06
C PHE A 507 12.22 12.78 30.24
N PHE A 508 12.13 12.60 28.93
CA PHE A 508 11.56 13.58 27.98
C PHE A 508 10.28 13.10 27.28
N THR A 509 9.82 11.88 27.54
CA THR A 509 8.57 11.27 27.07
C THR A 509 7.68 10.91 28.23
#